data_AF-A0A0V1LE99-F1
#
_entry.id   AF-A0A0V1LE99-F1
#
_cell.length_a   1.000
_cell.length_b   1.000
_cell.length_c   1.000
_cell.angle_alpha   90.00
_cell.angle_beta   90.00
_cell.angle_gamma   90.00
#
_symmetry.space_group_name_H-M   'P 1'
#
loop_
_entity.id
_entity.type
_entity.pdbx_description
1 polymer ?
#
loop_
_entity_poly.entity_id
_entity_poly.type
_entity_poly.pdbx_seq_one_letter_code
_entity_poly.pdbx_strand_id
1 'polypeptide(L)'
;MNFLSFLARIINYLFILFPFVSALADPEAHLDTCGIIVREGYRCEEHSVITEDGYILRLQRIPNDGHRSGKKLPVVLQHGLLQSASDWVLNSRNHSLGFILADAGFDVWLSNVRGNVYSRRHVSLHPKSQEFWAFTIDQMAIYDLPAIINFVLNETSAPSLHYAGHSQGTTIGFILFSERPTWSAAKVKTFHAFAPVAYLGNTKSALRHVVPYSWLLKAKHHLCANLANHDHLTSFQPMVEMVGGYEFMPSTRFMKWLGGKLCTGRTAFLCQNALFLFVGCDFLNFNMTRLPVYMAHTPSGTSVSNIMHFSQMIQKGEFKKFDYGSHENTKIYNQPESPKYKVGNMLVPVVLYWGGNDVFTVESDITRLSGELKSTLSIHYYHDSDHVDFVWGTNMADGAYRRMLEVISNY
;
A
#
# COMPACT_ATOMS: atom_id res chain seq x y z
N MET A 1 40.73 -4.56 10.61
CA MET A 1 40.24 -3.35 9.91
C MET A 1 38.78 -3.17 10.30
N ASN A 2 38.43 -2.19 11.14
CA ASN A 2 37.09 -2.11 11.75
C ASN A 2 36.05 -1.61 10.75
N PHE A 3 34.82 -2.14 10.82
CA PHE A 3 33.67 -1.82 9.96
C PHE A 3 33.43 -0.32 9.77
N LEU A 4 33.68 0.49 10.80
CA LEU A 4 33.62 1.96 10.77
C LEU A 4 34.66 2.61 9.84
N SER A 5 35.86 2.02 9.75
CA SER A 5 36.93 2.47 8.83
C SER A 5 36.65 2.12 7.36
N PHE A 6 35.88 1.06 7.13
CA PHE A 6 35.41 0.66 5.81
C PHE A 6 34.25 1.55 5.33
N LEU A 7 33.29 1.84 6.20
CA LEU A 7 32.21 2.81 5.98
C LEU A 7 32.73 4.23 5.74
N ALA A 8 33.70 4.70 6.53
CA ALA A 8 34.31 6.01 6.35
C ALA A 8 35.05 6.14 5.00
N ARG A 9 35.63 5.04 4.50
CA ARG A 9 36.25 4.99 3.17
C ARG A 9 35.21 4.99 2.06
N ILE A 10 34.10 4.27 2.20
CA ILE A 10 32.97 4.31 1.24
C ILE A 10 32.36 5.72 1.18
N ILE A 11 32.18 6.37 2.32
CA ILE A 11 31.69 7.76 2.41
C ILE A 11 32.69 8.73 1.75
N ASN A 12 34.00 8.57 1.96
CA ASN A 12 35.02 9.38 1.29
C ASN A 12 35.11 9.12 -0.22
N TYR A 13 34.85 7.90 -0.70
CA TYR A 13 34.76 7.62 -2.14
C TYR A 13 33.48 8.19 -2.78
N LEU A 14 32.37 8.29 -2.02
CA LEU A 14 31.13 8.93 -2.47
C LEU A 14 31.28 10.46 -2.63
N PHE A 15 32.21 11.10 -1.91
CA PHE A 15 32.49 12.54 -2.05
C PHE A 15 33.41 12.92 -3.22
N ILE A 16 34.17 11.97 -3.78
CA ILE A 16 35.19 12.24 -4.82
C ILE A 16 34.61 12.18 -6.26
N LEU A 17 33.35 11.74 -6.43
CA LEU A 17 32.65 11.73 -7.73
C LEU A 17 31.64 12.88 -7.90
N PHE A 18 31.75 13.93 -7.08
CA PHE A 18 30.70 14.95 -6.90
C PHE A 18 30.78 16.24 -7.76
N PRO A 19 31.32 16.21 -8.99
CA PRO A 19 30.81 17.15 -9.98
C PRO A 19 30.42 16.46 -11.30
N PHE A 20 29.26 16.87 -11.83
CA PHE A 20 28.62 16.47 -13.09
C PHE A 20 27.69 15.24 -13.08
N VAL A 21 26.57 15.35 -12.37
CA VAL A 21 25.28 14.86 -12.90
C VAL A 21 24.17 15.84 -12.51
N SER A 22 24.04 16.94 -13.26
CA SER A 22 22.81 17.73 -13.28
C SER A 22 21.95 17.25 -14.46
N ALA A 23 21.45 16.02 -14.38
CA ALA A 23 20.16 15.77 -15.01
C ALA A 23 19.15 16.60 -14.20
N LEU A 24 18.41 17.50 -14.85
CA LEU A 24 17.31 18.18 -14.16
C LEU A 24 16.44 17.08 -13.56
N ALA A 25 16.27 17.09 -12.23
CA ALA A 25 15.39 16.16 -11.56
C ALA A 25 14.00 16.30 -12.20
N ASP A 26 13.38 15.17 -12.51
CA ASP A 26 12.04 15.17 -13.08
C ASP A 26 11.11 15.98 -12.17
N PRO A 27 10.42 17.01 -12.68
CA PRO A 27 9.64 17.92 -11.84
C PRO A 27 8.55 17.20 -11.03
N GLU A 28 8.03 16.06 -11.49
CA GLU A 28 7.04 15.27 -10.76
C GLU A 28 7.58 14.67 -9.45
N ALA A 29 8.90 14.53 -9.30
CA ALA A 29 9.53 14.14 -8.04
C ALA A 29 9.29 15.17 -6.91
N HIS A 30 8.85 16.38 -7.25
CA HIS A 30 8.60 17.47 -6.31
C HIS A 30 7.14 17.91 -6.23
N LEU A 31 6.27 17.36 -7.08
CA LEU A 31 4.83 17.64 -7.06
C LEU A 31 4.13 16.73 -6.04
N ASP A 32 2.94 17.11 -5.60
CA ASP A 32 1.99 16.19 -4.96
C ASP A 32 1.12 15.51 -6.03
N THR A 33 0.26 14.56 -5.62
CA THR A 33 -0.59 13.80 -6.55
C THR A 33 -1.41 14.71 -7.47
N CYS A 34 -2.03 15.78 -6.96
CA CYS A 34 -2.78 16.69 -7.82
C CYS A 34 -1.88 17.52 -8.74
N GLY A 35 -0.69 17.92 -8.29
CA GLY A 35 0.30 18.57 -9.14
C GLY A 35 0.70 17.69 -10.33
N ILE A 36 0.89 16.38 -10.12
CA ILE A 36 1.16 15.42 -11.21
C ILE A 36 -0.04 15.33 -12.17
N ILE A 37 -1.26 15.16 -11.64
CA ILE A 37 -2.50 15.07 -12.43
C ILE A 37 -2.70 16.32 -13.29
N VAL A 38 -2.57 17.51 -12.70
CA VAL A 38 -2.73 18.80 -13.40
C VAL A 38 -1.65 19.00 -14.45
N ARG A 39 -0.41 18.59 -14.17
CA ARG A 39 0.70 18.67 -15.13
C ARG A 39 0.43 17.83 -16.39
N GLU A 40 -0.20 16.66 -16.25
CA GLU A 40 -0.60 15.80 -17.36
C GLU A 40 -1.87 16.29 -18.10
N GLY A 41 -2.40 17.45 -17.72
CA GLY A 41 -3.52 18.11 -18.39
C GLY A 41 -4.90 17.69 -17.90
N TYR A 42 -5.00 17.05 -16.74
CA TYR A 42 -6.26 16.64 -16.13
C TYR A 42 -6.69 17.61 -15.01
N ARG A 43 -7.99 17.70 -14.77
CA ARG A 43 -8.50 18.32 -13.54
C ARG A 43 -8.21 17.40 -12.34
N CYS A 44 -7.87 18.01 -11.20
CA CYS A 44 -7.77 17.30 -9.92
C CYS A 44 -8.62 17.98 -8.85
N GLU A 45 -9.33 17.20 -8.07
CA GLU A 45 -10.01 17.66 -6.84
C GLU A 45 -9.40 16.96 -5.63
N GLU A 46 -9.29 17.67 -4.51
CA GLU A 46 -8.93 17.07 -3.21
C GLU A 46 -10.14 17.07 -2.28
N HIS A 47 -10.37 15.94 -1.62
CA HIS A 47 -11.50 15.73 -0.73
C HIS A 47 -11.03 15.23 0.63
N SER A 48 -11.63 15.73 1.71
CA SER A 48 -11.33 15.29 3.08
C SER A 48 -12.44 14.39 3.61
N VAL A 49 -12.10 13.16 3.99
CA VAL A 49 -13.00 12.16 4.54
C VAL A 49 -12.66 11.92 6.00
N ILE A 50 -13.63 12.04 6.90
CA ILE A 50 -13.43 11.79 8.33
C ILE A 50 -13.92 10.38 8.64
N THR A 51 -13.06 9.55 9.20
CA THR A 51 -13.41 8.20 9.65
C THR A 51 -14.19 8.26 10.97
N GLU A 52 -14.91 7.19 11.30
CA GLU A 52 -15.68 7.09 12.55
C GLU A 52 -14.80 7.29 13.80
N ASP A 53 -13.56 6.78 13.75
CA ASP A 53 -12.58 6.94 14.82
C ASP A 53 -11.75 8.23 14.73
N GLY A 54 -12.03 9.12 13.77
CA GLY A 54 -11.55 10.50 13.77
C GLY A 54 -10.32 10.80 12.91
N TYR A 55 -9.82 9.86 12.11
CA TYR A 55 -8.78 10.15 11.12
C TYR A 55 -9.34 10.98 9.97
N ILE A 56 -8.52 11.89 9.45
CA ILE A 56 -8.88 12.74 8.31
C ILE A 56 -8.07 12.27 7.11
N LEU A 57 -8.73 11.54 6.23
CA LEU A 57 -8.17 10.97 5.01
C LEU A 57 -8.31 11.98 3.87
N ARG A 58 -7.26 12.11 3.05
CA ARG A 58 -7.31 12.99 1.88
C ARG A 58 -7.32 12.17 0.61
N LEU A 59 -8.38 12.32 -0.18
CA LEU A 59 -8.56 11.64 -1.46
C LEU A 59 -8.25 12.63 -2.58
N GLN A 60 -7.66 12.13 -3.66
CA GLN A 60 -7.60 12.86 -4.92
C GLN A 60 -8.62 12.29 -5.89
N ARG A 61 -9.17 13.14 -6.76
CA ARG A 61 -10.15 12.73 -7.77
C ARG A 61 -9.80 13.34 -9.12
N ILE A 62 -9.85 12.52 -10.16
CA ILE A 62 -9.86 12.95 -11.55
C ILE A 62 -11.34 12.88 -12.00
N PRO A 63 -12.08 14.00 -11.97
CA PRO A 63 -13.50 13.99 -12.24
C PRO A 63 -13.77 13.66 -13.71
N ASN A 64 -14.92 13.03 -13.97
CA ASN A 64 -15.43 12.90 -15.33
C ASN A 64 -16.04 14.25 -15.76
N ASP A 65 -15.37 14.97 -16.64
CA ASP A 65 -15.80 16.29 -17.15
C ASP A 65 -17.00 16.22 -18.13
N GLY A 66 -17.73 15.09 -18.19
CA GLY A 66 -18.96 14.95 -18.96
C GLY A 66 -18.75 14.88 -20.48
N HIS A 67 -17.49 14.83 -20.95
CA HIS A 67 -17.14 14.77 -22.38
C HIS A 67 -17.46 13.44 -23.05
N ARG A 68 -17.81 12.38 -22.30
CA ARG A 68 -18.19 11.07 -22.84
C ARG A 68 -19.55 10.66 -22.29
N SER A 69 -20.49 10.41 -23.21
CA SER A 69 -21.89 10.07 -22.94
C SER A 69 -22.05 8.84 -22.03
N GLY A 70 -22.78 9.01 -20.91
CA GLY A 70 -23.19 7.96 -19.97
C GLY A 70 -22.55 8.11 -18.58
N LYS A 71 -23.36 8.14 -17.51
CA LYS A 71 -22.88 8.14 -16.12
C LYS A 71 -22.30 6.75 -15.79
N LYS A 72 -21.00 6.55 -16.02
CA LYS A 72 -20.27 5.37 -15.54
C LYS A 72 -20.21 5.38 -14.01
N LEU A 73 -20.13 4.20 -13.39
CA LEU A 73 -19.89 4.10 -11.95
C LEU A 73 -18.49 4.64 -11.61
N PRO A 74 -18.31 5.32 -10.47
CA PRO A 74 -16.99 5.76 -10.05
C PRO A 74 -16.07 4.58 -9.75
N VAL A 75 -14.76 4.81 -9.89
CA VAL A 75 -13.73 3.81 -9.61
C VAL A 75 -12.84 4.31 -8.47
N VAL A 76 -12.76 3.53 -7.39
CA VAL A 76 -11.86 3.79 -6.26
C VAL A 76 -10.58 2.95 -6.42
N LEU A 77 -9.43 3.63 -6.45
CA LEU A 77 -8.11 3.03 -6.57
C LEU A 77 -7.38 3.12 -5.21
N GLN A 78 -7.15 1.97 -4.58
CA GLN A 78 -6.51 1.86 -3.27
C GLN A 78 -5.08 1.30 -3.37
N HIS A 79 -4.12 2.10 -2.93
CA HIS A 79 -2.70 1.75 -2.94
C HIS A 79 -2.33 0.65 -1.92
N GLY A 80 -1.10 0.13 -2.05
CA GLY A 80 -0.54 -0.91 -1.17
C GLY A 80 0.20 -0.40 0.07
N LEU A 81 0.97 -1.28 0.71
CA LEU A 81 1.74 -0.97 1.91
C LEU A 81 2.83 0.07 1.58
N LEU A 82 2.99 1.09 2.45
CA LEU A 82 3.95 2.20 2.27
C LEU A 82 3.78 3.03 0.98
N GLN A 83 2.67 2.89 0.29
CA GLN A 83 2.35 3.63 -0.93
C GLN A 83 1.37 4.77 -0.68
N SER A 84 0.96 5.47 -1.73
CA SER A 84 -0.08 6.49 -1.68
C SER A 84 -0.94 6.52 -2.94
N ALA A 85 -1.91 7.42 -3.00
CA ALA A 85 -2.70 7.69 -4.19
C ALA A 85 -1.85 7.97 -5.44
N SER A 86 -0.63 8.52 -5.27
CA SER A 86 0.24 8.86 -6.40
C SER A 86 0.59 7.65 -7.27
N ASP A 87 0.68 6.45 -6.69
CA ASP A 87 1.12 5.22 -7.39
C ASP A 87 0.33 4.92 -8.67
N TRP A 88 -0.92 5.37 -8.74
CA TRP A 88 -1.79 5.18 -9.91
C TRP A 88 -1.58 6.20 -11.04
N VAL A 89 -0.69 7.19 -10.84
CA VAL A 89 -0.43 8.32 -11.74
C VAL A 89 1.06 8.68 -11.88
N LEU A 90 2.00 7.83 -11.41
CA LEU A 90 3.45 8.13 -11.49
C LEU A 90 4.09 7.86 -12.86
N ASN A 91 3.36 7.19 -13.75
CA ASN A 91 3.75 6.92 -15.13
C ASN A 91 3.07 7.91 -16.09
N SER A 92 3.44 7.86 -17.37
CA SER A 92 2.77 8.62 -18.43
C SER A 92 1.27 8.32 -18.51
N ARG A 93 0.48 9.22 -19.09
CA ARG A 93 -0.95 9.04 -19.44
C ARG A 93 -1.37 7.64 -19.89
N ASN A 94 -0.61 7.02 -20.80
CA ASN A 94 -0.96 5.72 -21.39
C ASN A 94 -0.53 4.50 -20.55
N HIS A 95 0.18 4.71 -19.44
CA HIS A 95 0.74 3.64 -18.59
C HIS A 95 0.33 3.75 -17.11
N SER A 96 -0.48 4.74 -16.77
CA SER A 96 -1.00 4.98 -15.43
C SER A 96 -2.49 4.65 -15.39
N LEU A 97 -2.90 3.71 -14.54
CA LEU A 97 -4.30 3.27 -14.47
C LEU A 97 -5.26 4.43 -14.20
N GLY A 98 -4.87 5.40 -13.36
CA GLY A 98 -5.70 6.57 -13.07
C GLY A 98 -6.04 7.37 -14.32
N PHE A 99 -5.04 7.63 -15.17
CA PHE A 99 -5.23 8.37 -16.43
C PHE A 99 -5.97 7.53 -17.48
N ILE A 100 -5.67 6.23 -17.58
CA ILE A 100 -6.35 5.30 -18.49
C ILE A 100 -7.85 5.23 -18.19
N LEU A 101 -8.23 5.18 -16.91
CA LEU A 101 -9.63 5.19 -16.49
C LEU A 101 -10.32 6.52 -16.77
N ALA A 102 -9.64 7.64 -16.48
CA ALA A 102 -10.14 8.98 -16.77
C ALA A 102 -10.38 9.15 -18.28
N ASP A 103 -9.44 8.71 -19.11
CA ASP A 103 -9.58 8.72 -20.57
C ASP A 103 -10.68 7.79 -21.04
N ALA A 104 -10.93 6.68 -20.35
CA ALA A 104 -12.08 5.82 -20.62
C ALA A 104 -13.42 6.44 -20.16
N GLY A 105 -13.42 7.63 -19.54
CA GLY A 105 -14.61 8.36 -19.11
C GLY A 105 -15.14 7.95 -17.74
N PHE A 106 -14.32 7.33 -16.89
CA PHE A 106 -14.68 7.04 -15.51
C PHE A 106 -14.44 8.24 -14.60
N ASP A 107 -15.22 8.32 -13.52
CA ASP A 107 -14.92 9.21 -12.40
C ASP A 107 -13.93 8.50 -11.46
N VAL A 108 -12.68 8.97 -11.40
CA VAL A 108 -11.58 8.22 -10.77
C VAL A 108 -11.24 8.83 -9.41
N TRP A 109 -11.33 8.01 -8.38
CA TRP A 109 -11.04 8.36 -6.99
C TRP A 109 -9.79 7.63 -6.51
N LEU A 110 -8.74 8.38 -6.20
CA LEU A 110 -7.48 7.86 -5.68
C LEU A 110 -7.47 8.02 -4.16
N SER A 111 -7.60 6.90 -3.45
CA SER A 111 -7.76 6.92 -2.00
C SER A 111 -6.44 6.78 -1.25
N ASN A 112 -6.37 7.40 -0.07
CA ASN A 112 -5.25 7.28 0.86
C ASN A 112 -5.76 6.77 2.22
N VAL A 113 -4.99 5.87 2.84
CA VAL A 113 -5.29 5.36 4.19
C VAL A 113 -4.55 6.13 5.27
N ARG A 114 -5.07 6.04 6.50
CA ARG A 114 -4.49 6.67 7.69
C ARG A 114 -2.97 6.49 7.80
N GLY A 115 -2.30 7.57 8.19
CA GLY A 115 -0.87 7.58 8.48
C GLY A 115 0.06 7.77 7.29
N ASN A 116 -0.40 7.61 6.05
CA ASN A 116 0.42 7.96 4.90
C ASN A 116 0.56 9.49 4.75
N VAL A 117 1.43 9.94 3.85
CA VAL A 117 1.77 11.37 3.64
C VAL A 117 0.56 12.27 3.37
N TYR A 118 -0.53 11.74 2.83
CA TYR A 118 -1.75 12.51 2.54
C TYR A 118 -2.75 12.51 3.69
N SER A 119 -2.78 11.45 4.50
CA SER A 119 -3.79 11.15 5.52
C SER A 119 -3.20 11.09 6.94
N ARG A 120 -2.31 12.04 7.25
CA ARG A 120 -1.60 12.15 8.55
C ARG A 120 -2.24 13.20 9.48
N ARG A 121 -3.56 13.15 9.63
CA ARG A 121 -4.35 14.08 10.44
C ARG A 121 -5.45 13.35 11.21
N HIS A 122 -5.81 13.90 12.36
CA HIS A 122 -6.90 13.43 13.21
C HIS A 122 -7.67 14.62 13.77
N VAL A 123 -8.93 14.41 14.17
CA VAL A 123 -9.76 15.44 14.82
C VAL A 123 -9.27 15.82 16.23
N SER A 124 -8.37 15.03 16.84
CA SER A 124 -7.98 15.16 18.25
C SER A 124 -6.55 14.70 18.53
N LEU A 125 -6.11 13.60 17.91
CA LEU A 125 -4.77 13.05 18.11
C LEU A 125 -3.71 13.77 17.29
N HIS A 126 -2.51 13.93 17.86
CA HIS A 126 -1.38 14.54 17.17
C HIS A 126 -0.48 13.45 16.53
N PRO A 127 0.04 13.62 15.30
CA PRO A 127 0.93 12.63 14.65
C PRO A 127 2.28 12.34 15.32
N LYS A 128 2.52 12.91 16.52
CA LYS A 128 3.68 12.64 17.37
C LYS A 128 3.31 11.74 18.56
N SER A 129 2.03 11.54 18.83
CA SER A 129 1.55 10.70 19.92
C SER A 129 1.51 9.23 19.48
N GLN A 130 1.61 8.33 20.44
CA GLN A 130 1.57 6.89 20.20
C GLN A 130 0.18 6.45 19.71
N GLU A 131 -0.87 7.04 20.27
CA GLU A 131 -2.27 6.71 20.01
C GLU A 131 -2.63 6.98 18.54
N PHE A 132 -2.04 8.02 17.94
CA PHE A 132 -2.20 8.31 16.50
C PHE A 132 -1.67 7.18 15.60
N TRP A 133 -0.71 6.39 16.08
CA TRP A 133 -0.10 5.30 15.30
C TRP A 133 -0.56 3.91 15.74
N ALA A 134 -1.51 3.84 16.67
CA ALA A 134 -2.05 2.59 17.21
C ALA A 134 -3.11 1.96 16.28
N PHE A 135 -2.75 1.75 15.01
CA PHE A 135 -3.61 1.14 13.99
C PHE A 135 -2.86 0.11 13.15
N THR A 136 -3.60 -0.79 12.50
CA THR A 136 -3.10 -1.74 11.49
C THR A 136 -4.03 -1.75 10.27
N ILE A 137 -3.81 -2.66 9.31
CA ILE A 137 -4.77 -2.97 8.24
C ILE A 137 -6.20 -3.21 8.74
N ASP A 138 -6.40 -3.68 9.98
CA ASP A 138 -7.73 -3.90 10.56
C ASP A 138 -8.53 -2.59 10.57
N GLN A 139 -7.96 -1.53 11.15
CA GLN A 139 -8.61 -0.23 11.23
C GLN A 139 -8.79 0.42 9.84
N MET A 140 -7.84 0.21 8.92
CA MET A 140 -8.00 0.67 7.53
C MET A 140 -9.22 0.01 6.87
N ALA A 141 -9.45 -1.28 7.11
CA ALA A 141 -10.58 -1.99 6.53
C ALA A 141 -11.93 -1.66 7.18
N ILE A 142 -11.98 -1.48 8.50
CA ILE A 142 -13.27 -1.27 9.21
C ILE A 142 -13.68 0.20 9.34
N TYR A 143 -12.75 1.15 9.22
CA TYR A 143 -13.03 2.58 9.35
C TYR A 143 -12.71 3.37 8.08
N ASP A 144 -11.51 3.21 7.49
CA ASP A 144 -11.11 4.03 6.34
C ASP A 144 -11.93 3.68 5.11
N LEU A 145 -11.92 2.41 4.69
CA LEU A 145 -12.57 1.99 3.45
C LEU A 145 -14.11 2.23 3.47
N PRO A 146 -14.85 1.96 4.56
CA PRO A 146 -16.26 2.32 4.63
C PRO A 146 -16.53 3.82 4.54
N ALA A 147 -15.70 4.65 5.19
CA ALA A 147 -15.81 6.11 5.11
C ALA A 147 -15.55 6.60 3.68
N ILE A 148 -14.50 6.07 3.02
CA ILE A 148 -14.17 6.35 1.61
C ILE A 148 -15.33 5.97 0.70
N ILE A 149 -15.83 4.73 0.77
CA ILE A 149 -16.91 4.25 -0.11
C ILE A 149 -18.17 5.10 0.09
N ASN A 150 -18.59 5.34 1.32
CA ASN A 150 -19.80 6.14 1.58
C ASN A 150 -19.64 7.58 1.11
N PHE A 151 -18.46 8.19 1.31
CA PHE A 151 -18.18 9.53 0.82
C PHE A 151 -18.28 9.61 -0.71
N VAL A 152 -17.62 8.70 -1.42
CA VAL A 152 -17.63 8.65 -2.89
C VAL A 152 -19.05 8.45 -3.43
N LEU A 153 -19.82 7.51 -2.88
CA LEU A 153 -21.20 7.28 -3.33
C LEU A 153 -22.11 8.50 -3.06
N ASN A 154 -21.91 9.18 -1.93
CA ASN A 154 -22.66 10.39 -1.60
C ASN A 154 -22.31 11.55 -2.55
N GLU A 155 -21.02 11.81 -2.74
CA GLU A 155 -20.52 12.91 -3.58
C GLU A 155 -20.93 12.72 -5.05
N THR A 156 -20.92 11.48 -5.54
CA THR A 156 -21.25 11.16 -6.95
C THR A 156 -22.72 10.87 -7.18
N SER A 157 -23.50 10.65 -6.11
CA SER A 157 -24.85 10.08 -6.16
C SER A 157 -24.95 8.75 -6.92
N ALA A 158 -23.84 8.01 -7.05
CA ALA A 158 -23.81 6.72 -7.70
C ALA A 158 -24.41 5.63 -6.78
N PRO A 159 -25.13 4.65 -7.33
CA PRO A 159 -25.71 3.57 -6.52
C PRO A 159 -24.65 2.59 -5.99
N SER A 160 -23.52 2.47 -6.70
CA SER A 160 -22.39 1.61 -6.38
C SER A 160 -21.12 2.12 -7.07
N LEU A 161 -19.98 1.48 -6.81
CA LEU A 161 -18.68 1.82 -7.39
C LEU A 161 -17.87 0.56 -7.75
N HIS A 162 -16.85 0.72 -8.59
CA HIS A 162 -15.81 -0.30 -8.76
C HIS A 162 -14.67 -0.04 -7.79
N TYR A 163 -14.15 -1.08 -7.16
CA TYR A 163 -13.00 -0.97 -6.27
C TYR A 163 -11.81 -1.71 -6.89
N ALA A 164 -10.67 -1.06 -6.98
CA ALA A 164 -9.42 -1.68 -7.36
C ALA A 164 -8.37 -1.46 -6.27
N GLY A 165 -7.75 -2.54 -5.81
CA GLY A 165 -6.69 -2.50 -4.81
C GLY A 165 -5.40 -3.07 -5.36
N HIS A 166 -4.27 -2.53 -4.93
CA HIS A 166 -2.95 -3.13 -5.11
C HIS A 166 -2.39 -3.60 -3.77
N SER A 167 -1.83 -4.82 -3.70
CA SER A 167 -1.12 -5.31 -2.51
C SER A 167 -1.97 -5.17 -1.23
N GLN A 168 -1.53 -4.44 -0.20
CA GLN A 168 -2.33 -4.13 0.99
C GLN A 168 -3.72 -3.55 0.69
N GLY A 169 -3.88 -2.78 -0.40
CA GLY A 169 -5.19 -2.29 -0.83
C GLY A 169 -6.16 -3.42 -1.15
N THR A 170 -5.66 -4.56 -1.63
CA THR A 170 -6.48 -5.77 -1.78
C THR A 170 -6.83 -6.39 -0.43
N THR A 171 -5.89 -6.44 0.51
CA THR A 171 -6.09 -6.94 1.87
C THR A 171 -7.21 -6.18 2.58
N ILE A 172 -7.20 -4.85 2.51
CA ILE A 172 -8.24 -3.98 3.06
C ILE A 172 -9.61 -4.32 2.46
N GLY A 173 -9.67 -4.52 1.14
CA GLY A 173 -10.89 -4.96 0.45
C GLY A 173 -11.37 -6.34 0.90
N PHE A 174 -10.48 -7.35 0.92
CA PHE A 174 -10.81 -8.70 1.38
C PHE A 174 -11.34 -8.72 2.82
N ILE A 175 -10.75 -7.93 3.72
CA ILE A 175 -11.24 -7.80 5.10
C ILE A 175 -12.65 -7.23 5.11
N LEU A 176 -12.86 -6.02 4.57
CA LEU A 176 -14.17 -5.36 4.64
C LEU A 176 -15.26 -6.17 3.94
N PHE A 177 -14.98 -6.67 2.75
CA PHE A 177 -15.99 -7.33 1.92
C PHE A 177 -16.38 -8.71 2.46
N SER A 178 -15.53 -9.34 3.29
CA SER A 178 -15.86 -10.58 3.99
C SER A 178 -16.50 -10.37 5.37
N GLU A 179 -16.14 -9.30 6.08
CA GLU A 179 -16.73 -8.97 7.39
C GLU A 179 -18.09 -8.28 7.27
N ARG A 180 -18.35 -7.57 6.16
CA ARG A 180 -19.63 -6.89 5.86
C ARG A 180 -20.17 -7.25 4.47
N PRO A 181 -20.49 -8.51 4.19
CA PRO A 181 -20.71 -8.99 2.82
C PRO A 181 -21.95 -8.40 2.15
N THR A 182 -23.07 -8.29 2.86
CA THR A 182 -24.32 -7.72 2.33
C THR A 182 -24.19 -6.21 2.08
N TRP A 183 -23.59 -5.48 3.01
CA TRP A 183 -23.29 -4.06 2.86
C TRP A 183 -22.35 -3.80 1.68
N SER A 184 -21.32 -4.64 1.51
CA SER A 184 -20.33 -4.50 0.45
C SER A 184 -20.91 -4.82 -0.91
N ALA A 185 -21.68 -5.91 -1.04
CA ALA A 185 -22.34 -6.28 -2.30
C ALA A 185 -23.37 -5.23 -2.77
N ALA A 186 -23.96 -4.46 -1.86
CA ALA A 186 -24.86 -3.38 -2.21
C ALA A 186 -24.14 -2.12 -2.74
N LYS A 187 -22.84 -1.97 -2.46
CA LYS A 187 -22.08 -0.73 -2.72
C LYS A 187 -20.91 -0.89 -3.67
N VAL A 188 -20.37 -2.09 -3.81
CA VAL A 188 -19.22 -2.40 -4.66
C VAL A 188 -19.66 -3.36 -5.74
N LYS A 189 -19.61 -2.89 -6.98
CA LYS A 189 -20.07 -3.61 -8.18
C LYS A 189 -19.07 -4.70 -8.60
N THR A 190 -17.79 -4.36 -8.64
CA THR A 190 -16.69 -5.31 -8.88
C THR A 190 -15.48 -4.94 -8.03
N PHE A 191 -14.71 -5.95 -7.64
CA PHE A 191 -13.42 -5.82 -6.97
C PHE A 191 -12.29 -6.31 -7.89
N HIS A 192 -11.34 -5.43 -8.22
CA HIS A 192 -10.14 -5.75 -8.98
C HIS A 192 -8.94 -5.83 -8.04
N ALA A 193 -8.40 -7.03 -7.82
CA ALA A 193 -7.33 -7.25 -6.87
C ALA A 193 -6.00 -7.48 -7.61
N PHE A 194 -5.19 -6.43 -7.70
CA PHE A 194 -3.85 -6.48 -8.29
C PHE A 194 -2.80 -6.87 -7.25
N ALA A 195 -1.98 -7.88 -7.54
CA ALA A 195 -1.08 -8.52 -6.57
C ALA A 195 -1.81 -8.82 -5.24
N PRO A 196 -2.82 -9.73 -5.25
CA PRO A 196 -3.72 -9.90 -4.11
C PRO A 196 -3.02 -10.54 -2.90
N VAL A 197 -3.11 -9.86 -1.76
CA VAL A 197 -2.51 -10.29 -0.49
C VAL A 197 -3.61 -10.63 0.52
N ALA A 198 -3.79 -11.91 0.79
CA ALA A 198 -4.57 -12.43 1.93
C ALA A 198 -3.71 -13.37 2.77
N TYR A 199 -2.96 -14.24 2.09
CA TYR A 199 -2.02 -15.18 2.69
C TYR A 199 -0.59 -14.80 2.31
N LEU A 200 0.32 -14.89 3.29
CA LEU A 200 1.76 -14.62 3.12
C LEU A 200 2.61 -15.77 3.69
N GLY A 201 1.99 -16.93 3.93
CA GLY A 201 2.65 -18.08 4.55
C GLY A 201 3.68 -18.75 3.65
N ASN A 202 3.62 -18.49 2.34
CA ASN A 202 4.54 -19.04 1.34
C ASN A 202 5.36 -17.97 0.61
N THR A 203 5.36 -16.72 1.10
CA THR A 203 6.15 -15.64 0.49
C THR A 203 7.62 -16.04 0.32
N LYS A 204 8.17 -15.69 -0.85
CA LYS A 204 9.59 -15.82 -1.21
C LYS A 204 10.40 -14.57 -0.85
N SER A 205 9.76 -13.52 -0.33
CA SER A 205 10.43 -12.29 0.08
C SER A 205 11.49 -12.57 1.14
N ALA A 206 12.64 -11.90 1.04
CA ALA A 206 13.71 -11.95 2.04
C ALA A 206 13.22 -11.58 3.45
N LEU A 207 12.12 -10.83 3.55
CA LEU A 207 11.46 -10.50 4.82
C LEU A 207 11.07 -11.74 5.63
N ARG A 208 10.75 -12.87 4.98
CA ARG A 208 10.45 -14.14 5.67
C ARG A 208 11.60 -14.61 6.57
N HIS A 209 12.84 -14.33 6.18
CA HIS A 209 14.00 -14.72 6.96
C HIS A 209 14.33 -13.73 8.07
N VAL A 210 13.92 -12.46 7.94
CA VAL A 210 14.19 -11.41 8.93
C VAL A 210 13.12 -11.40 10.04
N VAL A 211 11.85 -11.55 9.65
CA VAL A 211 10.68 -11.45 10.54
C VAL A 211 10.74 -12.40 11.75
N PRO A 212 11.18 -13.68 11.63
CA PRO A 212 11.32 -14.59 12.77
C PRO A 212 12.41 -14.20 13.75
N TYR A 213 13.30 -13.24 13.46
CA TYR A 213 14.30 -12.74 14.41
C TYR A 213 13.86 -11.46 15.11
N SER A 214 12.66 -10.95 14.82
CA SER A 214 12.10 -9.78 15.51
C SER A 214 11.98 -9.98 17.04
N TRP A 215 11.91 -11.22 17.52
CA TRP A 215 11.96 -11.53 18.96
C TRP A 215 13.35 -11.41 19.60
N LEU A 216 14.46 -11.48 18.85
CA LEU A 216 15.79 -11.22 19.41
C LEU A 216 15.91 -9.77 19.91
N LEU A 217 15.12 -8.86 19.33
CA LEU A 217 14.95 -7.49 19.83
C LEU A 217 14.17 -7.45 21.15
N LYS A 218 13.27 -8.41 21.42
CA LYS A 218 12.59 -8.56 22.72
C LYS A 218 13.53 -9.04 23.83
N ALA A 219 14.47 -9.94 23.52
CA ALA A 219 15.35 -10.57 24.50
C ALA A 219 16.34 -9.59 25.16
N LYS A 220 16.80 -8.56 24.43
CA LYS A 220 17.70 -7.53 25.00
C LYS A 220 17.04 -6.65 26.06
N HIS A 221 15.71 -6.54 26.05
CA HIS A 221 14.94 -5.71 26.99
C HIS A 221 14.57 -6.43 28.28
N HIS A 222 14.39 -7.75 28.25
CA HIS A 222 14.12 -8.52 29.48
C HIS A 222 15.30 -8.53 30.47
N LEU A 223 16.54 -8.25 30.02
CA LEU A 223 17.68 -8.09 30.94
C LEU A 223 17.73 -6.70 31.64
N CYS A 224 17.00 -5.70 31.13
CA CYS A 224 16.98 -4.34 31.69
C CYS A 224 15.64 -3.95 32.35
N ALA A 225 14.55 -4.70 32.09
CA ALA A 225 13.20 -4.36 32.52
C ALA A 225 12.78 -4.89 33.92
N ASN A 226 13.74 -5.27 34.79
CA ASN A 226 13.43 -5.72 36.16
C ASN A 226 13.07 -4.58 37.14
N LEU A 227 12.75 -3.37 36.67
CA LEU A 227 12.52 -2.21 37.55
C LEU A 227 11.28 -1.35 37.24
N ALA A 228 10.34 -1.78 36.40
CA ALA A 228 9.10 -1.02 36.21
C ALA A 228 7.87 -1.93 36.07
N ASN A 229 7.10 -2.04 37.16
CA ASN A 229 5.69 -2.37 37.09
C ASN A 229 4.96 -1.17 36.48
N HIS A 230 4.64 -1.22 35.18
CA HIS A 230 3.41 -0.71 34.56
C HIS A 230 3.45 -0.83 33.01
N ASP A 231 2.30 -1.22 32.44
CA ASP A 231 1.81 -0.98 31.06
C ASP A 231 2.13 -1.97 29.90
N HIS A 232 1.24 -2.96 29.76
CA HIS A 232 0.34 -3.31 28.61
C HIS A 232 0.74 -3.18 27.12
N LEU A 233 1.93 -2.71 26.74
CA LEU A 233 2.37 -2.50 25.35
C LEU A 233 3.77 -3.08 25.04
N THR A 234 4.21 -4.01 25.87
CA THR A 234 5.58 -4.57 25.90
C THR A 234 5.96 -5.41 24.67
N SER A 235 5.01 -5.74 23.79
CA SER A 235 5.25 -6.55 22.58
C SER A 235 5.79 -5.76 21.39
N PHE A 236 5.64 -4.42 21.36
CA PHE A 236 5.99 -3.55 20.21
C PHE A 236 7.18 -2.63 20.46
N GLN A 237 7.50 -2.38 21.73
CA GLN A 237 8.56 -1.47 22.17
C GLN A 237 9.91 -1.65 21.44
N PRO A 238 10.41 -2.87 21.20
CA PRO A 238 11.70 -3.04 20.53
C PRO A 238 11.72 -2.57 19.07
N MET A 239 10.59 -2.69 18.35
CA MET A 239 10.50 -2.21 16.97
C MET A 239 10.37 -0.69 16.94
N VAL A 240 9.56 -0.12 17.83
CA VAL A 240 9.42 1.35 18.00
C VAL A 240 10.76 2.01 18.28
N GLU A 241 11.57 1.43 19.18
CA GLU A 241 12.90 1.94 19.49
C GLU A 241 13.90 1.76 18.34
N MET A 242 13.85 0.63 17.63
CA MET A 242 14.73 0.37 16.48
C MET A 242 14.49 1.39 15.35
N VAL A 243 13.24 1.74 15.08
CA VAL A 243 12.89 2.68 14.00
C VAL A 243 12.83 4.14 14.49
N GLY A 244 13.02 4.37 15.80
CA GLY A 244 13.05 5.70 16.40
C GLY A 244 11.69 6.38 16.54
N GLY A 245 10.58 5.62 16.53
CA GLY A 245 9.23 6.16 16.66
C GLY A 245 8.12 5.16 16.32
N TYR A 246 6.88 5.65 16.32
CA TYR A 246 5.69 4.84 16.02
C TYR A 246 5.31 4.84 14.52
N GLU A 247 5.95 5.72 13.75
CA GLU A 247 5.85 5.83 12.31
C GLU A 247 6.97 5.02 11.64
N PHE A 248 6.62 4.20 10.66
CA PHE A 248 7.56 3.43 9.86
C PHE A 248 7.72 4.03 8.47
N MET A 249 8.98 4.32 8.11
CA MET A 249 9.39 4.84 6.79
C MET A 249 8.58 6.06 6.30
N PRO A 250 8.62 7.21 7.02
CA PRO A 250 7.95 8.44 6.62
C PRO A 250 8.48 9.04 5.31
N SER A 251 7.60 9.68 4.56
CA SER A 251 7.96 10.53 3.42
C SER A 251 8.42 11.92 3.87
N THR A 252 9.67 12.03 4.35
CA THR A 252 10.25 13.33 4.73
C THR A 252 10.76 14.09 3.51
N ARG A 253 10.82 15.43 3.58
CA ARG A 253 11.42 16.26 2.51
C ARG A 253 12.84 15.80 2.15
N PHE A 254 13.60 15.37 3.14
CA PHE A 254 14.94 14.82 2.95
C PHE A 254 14.91 13.51 2.15
N MET A 255 14.02 12.57 2.48
CA MET A 255 13.88 11.31 1.74
C MET A 255 13.45 11.54 0.29
N LYS A 256 12.50 12.46 0.04
CA LYS A 256 12.08 12.83 -1.32
C LYS A 256 13.24 13.41 -2.13
N TRP A 257 14.00 14.32 -1.52
CA TRP A 257 15.18 14.90 -2.14
C TRP A 257 16.26 13.84 -2.42
N LEU A 258 16.49 12.93 -1.48
CA LEU A 258 17.47 11.85 -1.61
C LEU A 258 17.09 10.92 -2.76
N GLY A 259 15.83 10.51 -2.86
CA GLY A 259 15.30 9.70 -3.97
C GLY A 259 15.45 10.40 -5.31
N GLY A 260 15.02 11.67 -5.40
CA GLY A 260 15.11 12.47 -6.62
C GLY A 260 16.55 12.72 -7.12
N LYS A 261 17.56 12.65 -6.23
CA LYS A 261 18.98 12.85 -6.57
C LYS A 261 19.75 11.55 -6.76
N LEU A 262 19.70 10.64 -5.78
CA LEU A 262 20.51 9.42 -5.77
C LEU A 262 19.99 8.36 -6.74
N CYS A 263 18.71 8.37 -7.12
CA CYS A 263 18.17 7.35 -8.01
C CYS A 263 18.36 7.68 -9.51
N THR A 264 19.27 8.60 -9.85
CA THR A 264 19.58 9.00 -11.24
C THR A 264 20.95 8.49 -11.68
N GLY A 265 21.16 8.34 -13.00
CA GLY A 265 22.47 8.08 -13.59
C GLY A 265 23.21 6.89 -12.97
N ARG A 266 24.47 7.09 -12.58
CA ARG A 266 25.35 6.03 -12.05
C ARG A 266 24.99 5.55 -10.65
N THR A 267 24.13 6.24 -9.91
CA THR A 267 23.73 5.87 -8.54
C THR A 267 22.37 5.17 -8.48
N ALA A 268 21.68 5.04 -9.62
CA ALA A 268 20.38 4.35 -9.72
C ALA A 268 20.39 2.92 -9.15
N PHE A 269 21.52 2.22 -9.22
CA PHE A 269 21.67 0.87 -8.66
C PHE A 269 21.40 0.80 -7.14
N LEU A 270 21.63 1.88 -6.38
CA LEU A 270 21.36 1.91 -4.95
C LEU A 270 19.86 1.79 -4.67
N CYS A 271 19.05 2.53 -5.44
CA CYS A 271 17.59 2.48 -5.31
C CYS A 271 17.03 1.18 -5.88
N GLN A 272 17.65 0.65 -6.93
CA GLN A 272 17.30 -0.67 -7.48
C GLN A 272 17.47 -1.77 -6.44
N ASN A 273 18.61 -1.82 -5.75
CA ASN A 273 18.86 -2.82 -4.71
C ASN A 273 17.93 -2.64 -3.50
N ALA A 274 17.58 -1.40 -3.14
CA ALA A 274 16.60 -1.14 -2.08
C ALA A 274 15.21 -1.66 -2.46
N LEU A 275 14.71 -1.35 -3.66
CA LEU A 275 13.44 -1.87 -4.16
C LEU A 275 13.45 -3.40 -4.26
N PHE A 276 14.50 -3.99 -4.82
CA PHE A 276 14.64 -5.45 -4.86
C PHE A 276 14.57 -6.08 -3.47
N LEU A 277 15.24 -5.51 -2.47
CA LEU A 277 15.24 -6.03 -1.10
C LEU A 277 13.84 -5.97 -0.44
N PHE A 278 13.09 -4.89 -0.66
CA PHE A 278 11.80 -4.67 0.01
C PHE A 278 10.62 -5.27 -0.75
N VAL A 279 10.64 -5.29 -2.07
CA VAL A 279 9.50 -5.71 -2.90
C VAL A 279 9.81 -6.79 -3.94
N GLY A 280 11.06 -7.27 -4.01
CA GLY A 280 11.46 -8.30 -4.97
C GLY A 280 11.42 -7.84 -6.43
N CYS A 281 11.60 -6.55 -6.67
CA CYS A 281 11.38 -5.92 -7.98
C CYS A 281 12.39 -6.39 -9.05
N ASP A 282 11.87 -6.88 -10.17
CA ASP A 282 12.61 -7.12 -11.39
C ASP A 282 12.44 -5.91 -12.32
N PHE A 283 13.55 -5.29 -12.74
CA PHE A 283 13.52 -4.04 -13.52
C PHE A 283 13.10 -4.24 -14.99
N LEU A 284 12.71 -5.46 -15.39
CA LEU A 284 12.33 -5.79 -16.76
C LEU A 284 11.23 -4.88 -17.34
N ASN A 285 10.19 -4.59 -16.56
CA ASN A 285 9.04 -3.82 -17.04
C ASN A 285 9.04 -2.35 -16.56
N PHE A 286 10.09 -1.93 -15.86
CA PHE A 286 10.19 -0.60 -15.26
C PHE A 286 10.70 0.44 -16.24
N ASN A 287 10.05 1.60 -16.25
CA ASN A 287 10.67 2.78 -16.84
C ASN A 287 11.75 3.33 -15.90
N MET A 288 12.99 2.91 -16.13
CA MET A 288 14.15 3.32 -15.32
C MET A 288 14.40 4.82 -15.28
N THR A 289 13.94 5.57 -16.29
CA THR A 289 14.05 7.03 -16.28
C THR A 289 13.14 7.69 -15.23
N ARG A 290 12.07 6.99 -14.81
CA ARG A 290 11.12 7.45 -13.78
C ARG A 290 11.43 6.96 -12.37
N LEU A 291 12.47 6.14 -12.19
CA LEU A 291 12.91 5.68 -10.87
C LEU A 291 13.05 6.81 -9.83
N PRO A 292 13.60 8.00 -10.14
CA PRO A 292 13.67 9.11 -9.20
C PRO A 292 12.29 9.60 -8.72
N VAL A 293 11.28 9.49 -9.58
CA VAL A 293 9.90 9.90 -9.26
C VAL A 293 9.27 8.86 -8.35
N TYR A 294 9.38 7.57 -8.66
CA TYR A 294 8.90 6.50 -7.79
C TYR A 294 9.48 6.62 -6.37
N MET A 295 10.80 6.83 -6.28
CA MET A 295 11.51 6.93 -5.00
C MET A 295 11.28 8.26 -4.26
N ALA A 296 10.74 9.28 -4.93
CA ALA A 296 10.32 10.51 -4.28
C ALA A 296 8.90 10.40 -3.67
N HIS A 297 8.11 9.43 -4.09
CA HIS A 297 6.74 9.20 -3.63
C HIS A 297 6.58 7.95 -2.76
N THR A 298 7.53 7.03 -2.81
CA THR A 298 7.56 5.82 -1.98
C THR A 298 8.90 5.72 -1.24
N PRO A 299 8.90 5.49 0.09
CA PRO A 299 7.77 5.19 0.96
C PRO A 299 6.95 6.43 1.36
N SER A 300 5.67 6.20 1.64
CA SER A 300 4.67 7.20 2.03
C SER A 300 4.26 7.16 3.51
N GLY A 301 4.84 6.25 4.30
CA GLY A 301 4.58 6.13 5.75
C GLY A 301 3.45 5.17 6.13
N THR A 302 3.62 4.48 7.26
CA THR A 302 2.62 3.61 7.91
C THR A 302 2.92 3.51 9.41
N SER A 303 2.03 2.93 10.23
CA SER A 303 2.36 2.61 11.62
C SER A 303 3.30 1.40 11.75
N VAL A 304 4.10 1.39 12.81
CA VAL A 304 4.86 0.22 13.25
C VAL A 304 3.94 -0.98 13.53
N SER A 305 2.77 -0.74 14.12
CA SER A 305 1.78 -1.79 14.38
C SER A 305 1.31 -2.47 13.09
N ASN A 306 1.19 -1.73 11.99
CA ASN A 306 0.84 -2.32 10.71
C ASN A 306 1.95 -3.26 10.17
N ILE A 307 3.22 -2.86 10.30
CA ILE A 307 4.36 -3.73 9.93
C ILE A 307 4.40 -5.00 10.78
N MET A 308 4.06 -4.88 12.07
CA MET A 308 3.91 -6.03 12.96
C MET A 308 2.77 -6.94 12.52
N HIS A 309 1.68 -6.41 11.99
CA HIS A 309 0.58 -7.21 11.47
C HIS A 309 1.04 -8.06 10.28
N PHE A 310 1.70 -7.45 9.28
CA PHE A 310 2.29 -8.20 8.17
C PHE A 310 3.30 -9.24 8.62
N SER A 311 4.10 -8.92 9.64
CA SER A 311 5.02 -9.87 10.26
C SER A 311 4.29 -11.09 10.84
N GLN A 312 3.15 -10.89 11.52
CA GLN A 312 2.33 -11.99 12.04
C GLN A 312 1.73 -12.83 10.91
N MET A 313 1.27 -12.21 9.83
CA MET A 313 0.75 -12.91 8.64
C MET A 313 1.82 -13.80 8.00
N ILE A 314 3.06 -13.31 7.88
CA ILE A 314 4.20 -14.09 7.35
C ILE A 314 4.54 -15.26 8.28
N GLN A 315 4.62 -15.03 9.60
CA GLN A 315 5.00 -16.07 10.56
C GLN A 315 3.96 -17.17 10.69
N LYS A 316 2.68 -16.81 10.67
CA LYS A 316 1.58 -17.75 10.90
C LYS A 316 1.01 -18.33 9.61
N GLY A 317 1.16 -17.64 8.48
CA GLY A 317 0.51 -18.03 7.22
C GLY A 317 -1.03 -17.99 7.29
N GLU A 318 -1.57 -17.18 8.20
CA GLU A 318 -3.00 -17.05 8.45
C GLU A 318 -3.47 -15.64 8.12
N PHE A 319 -4.67 -15.56 7.55
CA PHE A 319 -5.37 -14.29 7.33
C PHE A 319 -6.31 -14.04 8.51
N LYS A 320 -5.87 -13.20 9.45
CA LYS A 320 -6.56 -12.98 10.73
C LYS A 320 -6.36 -11.57 11.25
N LYS A 321 -7.17 -11.17 12.22
CA LYS A 321 -7.01 -9.89 12.94
C LYS A 321 -5.67 -9.84 13.66
N PHE A 322 -5.23 -8.63 13.97
CA PHE A 322 -3.96 -8.42 14.65
C PHE A 322 -3.92 -9.16 15.99
N ASP A 323 -2.83 -9.85 16.26
CA ASP A 323 -2.60 -10.58 17.50
C ASP A 323 -1.91 -9.65 18.52
N TYR A 324 -2.67 -9.20 19.52
CA TYR A 324 -2.16 -8.36 20.61
C TYR A 324 -1.51 -9.19 21.73
N GLY A 325 -1.54 -10.52 21.63
CA GLY A 325 -1.20 -11.47 22.68
C GLY A 325 -2.44 -11.90 23.49
N SER A 326 -2.39 -13.11 24.05
CA SER A 326 -3.54 -13.80 24.66
C SER A 326 -4.38 -12.93 25.63
N HIS A 327 -3.72 -12.19 26.51
CA HIS A 327 -4.39 -11.32 27.48
C HIS A 327 -5.15 -10.17 26.83
N GLU A 328 -4.51 -9.43 25.91
CA GLU A 328 -5.13 -8.29 25.23
C GLU A 328 -6.16 -8.74 24.18
N ASN A 329 -5.92 -9.86 23.49
CA ASN A 329 -6.92 -10.49 22.63
C ASN A 329 -8.19 -10.84 23.40
N THR A 330 -8.07 -11.34 24.64
CA THR A 330 -9.24 -11.64 25.47
C THR A 330 -10.07 -10.39 25.76
N LYS A 331 -9.43 -9.22 25.94
CA LYS A 331 -10.15 -7.95 26.13
C LYS A 331 -10.77 -7.41 24.84
N ILE A 332 -10.06 -7.52 23.72
CA ILE A 332 -10.45 -6.90 22.44
C ILE A 332 -11.43 -7.80 21.65
N TYR A 333 -11.19 -9.11 21.66
CA TYR A 333 -11.92 -10.09 20.86
C TYR A 333 -12.79 -11.04 21.68
N ASN A 334 -12.75 -10.98 23.02
CA ASN A 334 -13.40 -11.95 23.91
C ASN A 334 -12.89 -13.39 23.73
N GLN A 335 -11.67 -13.56 23.21
CA GLN A 335 -11.00 -14.86 23.05
C GLN A 335 -9.48 -14.69 23.04
N PRO A 336 -8.70 -15.70 23.46
CA PRO A 336 -7.23 -15.58 23.57
C PRO A 336 -6.52 -15.52 22.21
N GLU A 337 -7.11 -16.07 21.16
CA GLU A 337 -6.54 -16.05 19.81
C GLU A 337 -7.20 -14.97 18.95
N SER A 338 -6.44 -14.31 18.08
CA SER A 338 -7.03 -13.34 17.16
C SER A 338 -7.94 -14.03 16.12
N PRO A 339 -9.17 -13.53 15.86
CA PRO A 339 -10.11 -14.15 14.93
C PRO A 339 -9.60 -14.18 13.49
N LYS A 340 -9.90 -15.26 12.75
CA LYS A 340 -9.58 -15.37 11.31
C LYS A 340 -10.57 -14.59 10.45
N TYR A 341 -10.07 -13.93 9.42
CA TYR A 341 -10.90 -13.40 8.35
C TYR A 341 -11.34 -14.53 7.42
N LYS A 342 -12.61 -14.51 7.01
CA LYS A 342 -13.20 -15.58 6.20
C LYS A 342 -13.54 -15.06 4.81
N VAL A 343 -12.56 -15.04 3.90
CA VAL A 343 -12.75 -14.51 2.52
C VAL A 343 -13.91 -15.17 1.77
N GLY A 344 -14.24 -16.42 2.08
CA GLY A 344 -15.42 -17.11 1.54
C GLY A 344 -16.79 -16.55 1.98
N ASN A 345 -16.83 -15.57 2.87
CA ASN A 345 -18.04 -14.79 3.16
C ASN A 345 -18.30 -13.70 2.12
N MET A 346 -17.28 -13.31 1.35
CA MET A 346 -17.37 -12.21 0.39
C MET A 346 -18.38 -12.52 -0.72
N LEU A 347 -19.29 -11.57 -0.95
CA LEU A 347 -20.31 -11.63 -2.01
C LEU A 347 -19.99 -10.72 -3.20
N VAL A 348 -19.04 -9.79 -3.05
CA VAL A 348 -18.59 -8.89 -4.11
C VAL A 348 -17.86 -9.72 -5.18
N PRO A 349 -18.23 -9.61 -6.47
CA PRO A 349 -17.50 -10.28 -7.55
C PRO A 349 -16.07 -9.76 -7.67
N VAL A 350 -15.09 -10.67 -7.67
CA VAL A 350 -13.66 -10.31 -7.69
C VAL A 350 -12.94 -10.83 -8.93
N VAL A 351 -12.02 -10.02 -9.46
CA VAL A 351 -11.02 -10.41 -10.45
C VAL A 351 -9.65 -10.37 -9.81
N LEU A 352 -8.86 -11.44 -9.98
CA LEU A 352 -7.50 -11.53 -9.43
C LEU A 352 -6.46 -11.33 -10.54
N TYR A 353 -5.47 -10.48 -10.31
CA TYR A 353 -4.32 -10.27 -11.22
C TYR A 353 -3.03 -10.52 -10.43
N TRP A 354 -2.22 -11.49 -10.84
CA TRP A 354 -1.00 -11.86 -10.11
C TRP A 354 0.17 -12.18 -11.03
N GLY A 355 1.39 -11.96 -10.53
CA GLY A 355 2.63 -12.03 -11.30
C GLY A 355 3.46 -13.28 -10.99
N GLY A 356 4.19 -13.81 -11.99
CA GLY A 356 5.06 -14.97 -11.82
C GLY A 356 6.34 -14.68 -11.04
N ASN A 357 6.83 -13.44 -11.13
CA ASN A 357 8.01 -12.97 -10.40
C ASN A 357 7.65 -12.30 -9.06
N ASP A 358 6.37 -12.26 -8.70
CA ASP A 358 5.92 -11.68 -7.42
C ASP A 358 6.40 -12.54 -6.24
N VAL A 359 7.22 -11.94 -5.37
CA VAL A 359 7.78 -12.61 -4.19
C VAL A 359 6.81 -12.66 -3.00
N PHE A 360 5.76 -11.85 -3.00
CA PHE A 360 4.74 -11.81 -1.97
C PHE A 360 3.54 -12.70 -2.31
N THR A 361 2.99 -12.55 -3.51
CA THR A 361 1.77 -13.26 -3.93
C THR A 361 2.12 -14.45 -4.80
N VAL A 362 2.59 -15.51 -4.15
CA VAL A 362 3.02 -16.73 -4.84
C VAL A 362 1.83 -17.64 -5.19
N GLU A 363 2.02 -18.49 -6.19
CA GLU A 363 0.98 -19.38 -6.73
C GLU A 363 0.22 -20.19 -5.65
N SER A 364 0.91 -20.72 -4.64
CA SER A 364 0.26 -21.51 -3.57
C SER A 364 -0.70 -20.66 -2.72
N ASP A 365 -0.34 -19.42 -2.42
CA ASP A 365 -1.18 -18.50 -1.64
C ASP A 365 -2.35 -17.97 -2.50
N ILE A 366 -2.13 -17.74 -3.80
CA ILE A 366 -3.18 -17.40 -4.77
C ILE A 366 -4.18 -18.55 -4.95
N THR A 367 -3.69 -19.78 -5.07
CA THR A 367 -4.52 -20.98 -5.24
C THR A 367 -5.39 -21.21 -4.00
N ARG A 368 -4.82 -20.99 -2.80
CA ARG A 368 -5.60 -21.04 -1.56
C ARG A 368 -6.68 -19.96 -1.54
N LEU A 369 -6.32 -18.71 -1.85
CA LEU A 369 -7.25 -17.59 -1.86
C LEU A 369 -8.41 -17.85 -2.84
N SER A 370 -8.11 -18.22 -4.08
CA SER A 370 -9.11 -18.48 -5.11
C SER A 370 -10.02 -19.65 -4.78
N GLY A 371 -9.50 -20.70 -4.13
CA GLY A 371 -10.29 -21.85 -3.67
C GLY A 371 -11.26 -21.53 -2.52
N GLU A 372 -10.99 -20.49 -1.74
CA GLU A 372 -11.87 -20.05 -0.64
C GLU A 372 -12.92 -19.02 -1.09
N LEU A 373 -12.69 -18.31 -2.20
CA LEU A 373 -13.58 -17.27 -2.73
C LEU A 373 -14.81 -17.87 -3.44
N LYS A 374 -16.01 -17.34 -3.15
CA LYS A 374 -17.26 -17.81 -3.77
C LYS A 374 -17.64 -17.10 -5.08
N SER A 375 -17.13 -15.89 -5.32
CA SER A 375 -17.52 -15.05 -6.45
C SER A 375 -16.30 -14.53 -7.21
N THR A 376 -15.50 -15.46 -7.75
CA THR A 376 -14.36 -15.12 -8.60
C THR A 376 -14.81 -15.05 -10.06
N LEU A 377 -14.75 -13.87 -10.66
CA LEU A 377 -15.10 -13.65 -12.08
C LEU A 377 -14.04 -14.21 -13.02
N SER A 378 -12.77 -13.90 -12.75
CA SER A 378 -11.63 -14.39 -13.51
C SER A 378 -10.32 -14.26 -12.71
N ILE A 379 -9.32 -15.03 -13.13
CA ILE A 379 -7.95 -14.98 -12.60
C ILE A 379 -7.00 -14.79 -13.77
N HIS A 380 -6.13 -13.79 -13.69
CA HIS A 380 -5.18 -13.44 -14.72
C HIS A 380 -3.75 -13.53 -14.19
N TYR A 381 -2.93 -14.30 -14.90
CA TYR A 381 -1.52 -14.54 -14.58
C TYR A 381 -0.61 -13.81 -15.55
N TYR A 382 0.41 -13.12 -15.03
CA TYR A 382 1.40 -12.37 -15.80
C TYR A 382 2.79 -12.90 -15.48
N HIS A 383 3.31 -13.78 -16.35
CA HIS A 383 4.53 -14.54 -16.12
C HIS A 383 5.72 -13.67 -15.70
N ASP A 384 6.03 -12.63 -16.48
CA ASP A 384 7.21 -11.78 -16.27
C ASP A 384 6.94 -10.56 -15.39
N SER A 385 5.87 -10.57 -14.58
CA SER A 385 5.50 -9.42 -13.73
C SER A 385 5.82 -9.67 -12.26
N ASP A 386 6.38 -8.65 -11.62
CA ASP A 386 6.64 -8.62 -10.17
C ASP A 386 5.50 -7.97 -9.38
N HIS A 387 5.73 -7.73 -8.08
CA HIS A 387 4.74 -7.13 -7.20
C HIS A 387 4.35 -5.70 -7.58
N VAL A 388 5.35 -4.85 -7.87
CA VAL A 388 5.14 -3.41 -8.10
C VAL A 388 4.85 -3.09 -9.56
N ASP A 389 5.05 -4.04 -10.48
CA ASP A 389 4.64 -3.91 -11.88
C ASP A 389 3.17 -3.55 -12.00
N PHE A 390 2.30 -4.08 -11.14
CA PHE A 390 0.87 -3.80 -11.12
C PHE A 390 0.47 -2.34 -10.90
N VAL A 391 1.42 -1.47 -10.52
CA VAL A 391 1.24 -0.02 -10.46
C VAL A 391 2.24 0.73 -11.34
N TRP A 392 3.48 0.25 -11.46
CA TRP A 392 4.59 0.99 -12.09
C TRP A 392 5.11 0.35 -13.39
N GLY A 393 4.72 -0.89 -13.66
CA GLY A 393 5.11 -1.68 -14.82
C GLY A 393 4.47 -1.17 -16.10
N THR A 394 5.29 -0.91 -17.11
CA THR A 394 4.84 -0.41 -18.42
C THR A 394 3.97 -1.43 -19.17
N ASN A 395 4.16 -2.72 -18.90
CA ASN A 395 3.38 -3.82 -19.49
C ASN A 395 1.92 -3.88 -18.97
N MET A 396 1.60 -3.23 -17.84
CA MET A 396 0.25 -3.32 -17.25
C MET A 396 -0.84 -2.63 -18.08
N ALA A 397 -0.48 -1.60 -18.85
CA ALA A 397 -1.42 -0.92 -19.74
C ALA A 397 -2.09 -1.88 -20.72
N ASP A 398 -1.25 -2.70 -21.39
CA ASP A 398 -1.70 -3.69 -22.35
C ASP A 398 -2.18 -4.99 -21.68
N GLY A 399 -1.72 -5.24 -20.45
CA GLY A 399 -2.09 -6.39 -19.64
C GLY A 399 -3.28 -6.12 -18.71
N ALA A 400 -2.97 -5.93 -17.43
CA ALA A 400 -3.96 -5.92 -16.36
C ALA A 400 -4.98 -4.78 -16.45
N TYR A 401 -4.55 -3.58 -16.86
CA TYR A 401 -5.43 -2.41 -16.97
C TYR A 401 -6.45 -2.56 -18.09
N ARG A 402 -6.03 -3.07 -19.27
CA ARG A 402 -6.95 -3.42 -20.36
C ARG A 402 -8.00 -4.44 -19.92
N ARG A 403 -7.58 -5.51 -19.23
CA ARG A 403 -8.51 -6.52 -18.72
C ARG A 403 -9.49 -5.96 -17.70
N MET A 404 -9.04 -5.07 -16.81
CA MET A 404 -9.94 -4.37 -15.90
C MET A 404 -10.99 -3.55 -16.68
N LEU A 405 -10.57 -2.76 -17.67
CA LEU A 405 -11.48 -1.98 -18.52
C LEU A 405 -12.53 -2.84 -19.23
N GLU A 406 -12.13 -3.99 -19.77
CA GLU A 406 -13.04 -4.96 -20.40
C GLU A 406 -14.09 -5.46 -19.42
N VAL A 407 -13.70 -5.81 -18.19
CA VAL A 407 -14.63 -6.28 -17.16
C VAL A 407 -15.57 -5.17 -16.72
N ILE A 408 -15.07 -4.00 -16.30
CA ILE A 408 -15.92 -2.93 -15.77
C ILE A 408 -16.85 -2.32 -16.82
N SER A 409 -16.55 -2.48 -18.12
CA SER A 409 -17.47 -2.05 -19.18
C SER A 409 -18.69 -2.97 -19.35
N ASN A 410 -18.65 -4.18 -18.79
CA ASN A 410 -19.75 -5.15 -18.81
C ASN A 410 -20.64 -5.08 -17.56
N TYR A 411 -20.33 -4.22 -16.60
CA TYR A 411 -21.00 -4.09 -15.29
C TYR A 411 -21.46 -2.66 -15.03
#